data_AF-A0A7Y0PQ47-F1
#
_entry.id   AF-A0A7Y0PQ47-F1
#
_cell.length_a   1.000
_cell.length_b   1.000
_cell.length_c   1.000
_cell.angle_alpha   90.00
_cell.angle_beta   90.00
_cell.angle_gamma   90.00
#
_symmetry.space_group_name_H-M   'P 1'
#
loop_
_entity.id
_entity.type
_entity.pdbx_description
1 polymer ?
#
loop_
_entity_poly.entity_id
_entity_poly.type
_entity_poly.pdbx_seq_one_letter_code
_entity_poly.pdbx_strand_id
1 'polypeptide(L)'
;MIGMYGREPIYIAMFSGGAASAYVAYLMVQKHGEEKSQLFFTDTLWEHKDNKRFMVEVAEKIGIDIKTVRDGRTPEEVFEDTRFLGNSRLAKCSSDLKVHQTMVYLEELRDNGFEPILYFGIGKHEKRRREGIEALYNHFLLPRNGEEQPVKTVFPLYESNISDDEIKNIITKDWNIRLPEMYYLGFSHANCGGRCVRGGFNHYKHLYETWPSVYIEQEEMESRLREQLGDVTILKRNGKPFTLQEYRKELDKDSEIAKKLVEENDVPCVCHYA
;
A
#
# COMPACT_ATOMS: atom_id res chain seq x y z
N MET A 1 15.08 -30.97 5.48
CA MET A 1 13.98 -30.71 6.42
C MET A 1 12.72 -30.57 5.60
N ILE A 2 11.70 -31.38 5.86
CA ILE A 2 10.38 -31.18 5.25
C ILE A 2 9.75 -30.00 5.97
N GLY A 3 9.42 -28.92 5.25
CA GLY A 3 8.84 -27.72 5.86
C GLY A 3 7.35 -27.87 6.17
N MET A 4 6.73 -26.77 6.59
CA MET A 4 5.31 -26.73 6.95
C MET A 4 4.46 -27.22 5.78
N TYR A 5 3.45 -28.06 6.07
CA TYR A 5 2.59 -28.70 5.06
C TYR A 5 3.31 -29.51 3.97
N GLY A 6 4.55 -29.97 4.22
CA GLY A 6 5.30 -30.77 3.25
C GLY A 6 6.05 -29.94 2.20
N ARG A 7 6.04 -28.60 2.31
CA ARG A 7 6.60 -27.67 1.34
C ARG A 7 7.85 -26.97 1.87
N GLU A 8 8.75 -26.55 0.98
CA GLU A 8 9.96 -25.82 1.35
C GLU A 8 9.67 -24.33 1.62
N PRO A 9 10.12 -23.73 2.74
CA PRO A 9 9.86 -22.32 3.00
C PRO A 9 10.46 -21.38 1.94
N ILE A 10 9.67 -20.40 1.51
CA ILE A 10 10.11 -19.23 0.74
C ILE A 10 9.65 -17.94 1.44
N TYR A 11 10.55 -16.96 1.55
CA TYR A 11 10.33 -15.73 2.31
C TYR A 11 10.04 -14.58 1.36
N ILE A 12 8.87 -13.97 1.52
CA ILE A 12 8.35 -12.98 0.58
C ILE A 12 8.23 -11.64 1.26
N ALA A 13 9.02 -10.67 0.83
CA ALA A 13 8.86 -9.29 1.27
C ALA A 13 7.75 -8.64 0.44
N MET A 14 6.70 -8.18 1.11
CA MET A 14 5.61 -7.41 0.50
C MET A 14 6.12 -5.99 0.22
N PHE A 15 6.74 -5.84 -0.95
CA PHE A 15 7.62 -4.74 -1.29
C PHE A 15 6.85 -3.61 -1.98
N SER A 16 6.35 -2.66 -1.19
CA SER A 16 5.45 -1.60 -1.66
C SER A 16 6.16 -0.34 -2.18
N GLY A 17 7.49 -0.33 -2.28
CA GLY A 17 8.27 0.86 -2.68
C GLY A 17 8.39 1.94 -1.62
N GLY A 18 8.08 1.64 -0.35
CA GLY A 18 8.27 2.55 0.79
C GLY A 18 9.45 2.15 1.68
N ALA A 19 9.95 3.09 2.50
CA ALA A 19 11.11 2.90 3.36
C ALA A 19 10.99 1.69 4.30
N ALA A 20 9.83 1.54 4.97
CA ALA A 20 9.55 0.42 5.87
C ALA A 20 9.64 -0.95 5.15
N SER A 21 9.05 -1.06 3.95
CA SER A 21 9.09 -2.29 3.15
C SER A 21 10.50 -2.62 2.65
N ALA A 22 11.30 -1.60 2.29
CA ALA A 22 12.69 -1.76 1.88
C ALA A 22 13.57 -2.29 3.01
N TYR A 23 13.41 -1.73 4.21
CA TYR A 23 14.18 -2.18 5.37
C TYR A 23 13.80 -3.59 5.82
N VAL A 24 12.50 -3.91 5.82
CA VAL A 24 12.04 -5.29 6.11
C VAL A 24 12.55 -6.29 5.07
N ALA A 25 12.56 -5.94 3.79
CA ALA A 25 13.13 -6.78 2.74
C ALA A 25 14.61 -7.07 3.00
N TYR A 26 15.39 -6.04 3.34
CA TYR A 26 16.79 -6.20 3.73
C TYR A 26 16.94 -7.15 4.93
N LEU A 27 16.21 -6.93 6.03
CA LEU A 27 16.26 -7.80 7.22
C LEU A 27 15.88 -9.25 6.90
N MET A 28 14.89 -9.45 6.02
CA MET A 28 14.46 -10.78 5.58
C MET A 28 15.59 -11.51 4.85
N VAL A 29 16.23 -10.87 3.88
CA VAL A 29 17.34 -11.46 3.11
C VAL A 29 18.56 -11.73 3.99
N GLN A 30 18.91 -10.81 4.88
CA GLN A 30 20.01 -11.03 5.84
C GLN A 30 19.76 -12.24 6.74
N LYS A 31 18.49 -12.53 7.07
CA LYS A 31 18.12 -13.65 7.93
C LYS A 31 18.10 -14.99 7.21
N HIS A 32 17.65 -15.02 5.95
CA HIS A 32 17.31 -16.27 5.25
C HIS A 32 18.14 -16.57 4.01
N GLY A 33 18.99 -15.63 3.60
CA GLY A 33 19.76 -15.69 2.36
C GLY A 33 18.95 -15.29 1.13
N GLU A 34 19.67 -15.02 0.05
CA GLU A 34 19.12 -14.58 -1.24
C GLU A 34 18.30 -15.69 -1.92
N GLU A 35 18.80 -16.94 -1.92
CA GLU A 35 18.19 -18.08 -2.63
C GLU A 35 16.76 -18.42 -2.21
N LYS A 36 16.36 -18.06 -0.98
CA LYS A 36 15.04 -18.35 -0.42
C LYS A 36 14.17 -17.11 -0.24
N SER A 37 14.61 -15.99 -0.79
CA SER A 37 13.99 -14.69 -0.59
C SER A 37 13.46 -14.12 -1.90
N GLN A 38 12.29 -13.47 -1.83
CA GLN A 38 11.67 -12.81 -2.98
C GLN A 38 11.14 -11.44 -2.58
N LEU A 39 11.49 -10.40 -3.33
CA LEU A 39 10.77 -9.13 -3.30
C LEU A 39 9.52 -9.25 -4.16
N PHE A 40 8.34 -9.01 -3.59
CA PHE A 40 7.06 -9.12 -4.31
C PHE A 40 6.34 -7.78 -4.34
N PHE A 41 6.14 -7.26 -5.55
CA PHE A 41 5.48 -5.99 -5.80
C PHE A 41 4.21 -6.20 -6.65
N THR A 42 3.11 -5.61 -6.20
CA THR A 42 1.84 -5.58 -6.93
C THR A 42 1.65 -4.21 -7.55
N ASP A 43 1.89 -4.12 -8.86
CA ASP A 43 1.86 -2.87 -9.60
C ASP A 43 0.41 -2.47 -9.91
N THR A 44 -0.02 -1.37 -9.30
CA THR A 44 -1.36 -0.80 -9.49
C THR A 44 -1.47 0.14 -10.67
N LEU A 45 -0.37 0.38 -11.40
CA LEU A 45 -0.26 1.41 -12.46
C LEU A 45 -0.43 2.86 -11.97
N TRP A 46 -0.61 3.07 -10.67
CA TRP A 46 -0.84 4.39 -10.08
C TRP A 46 0.30 4.91 -9.22
N GLU A 47 1.34 4.11 -9.00
CA GLU A 47 2.49 4.53 -8.17
C GLU A 47 3.21 5.74 -8.77
N HIS A 48 3.87 6.51 -7.91
CA HIS A 48 4.70 7.62 -8.37
C HIS A 48 5.87 7.10 -9.21
N LYS A 49 6.22 7.80 -10.30
CA LYS A 49 7.28 7.39 -11.23
C LYS A 49 8.63 7.12 -10.54
N ASP A 50 8.95 7.88 -9.50
CA ASP A 50 10.20 7.75 -8.75
C ASP A 50 10.26 6.48 -7.88
N ASN A 51 9.11 5.87 -7.55
CA ASN A 51 9.09 4.63 -6.78
C ASN A 51 9.82 3.51 -7.52
N LYS A 52 9.73 3.48 -8.86
CA LYS A 52 10.44 2.48 -9.67
C LYS A 52 11.96 2.60 -9.49
N ARG A 53 12.50 3.83 -9.53
CA ARG A 53 13.92 4.08 -9.28
C ARG A 53 14.31 3.56 -7.89
N PHE A 54 13.59 4.01 -6.86
CA PHE A 54 13.87 3.62 -5.48
C PHE A 54 13.84 2.10 -5.29
N MET A 55 12.82 1.43 -5.85
CA MET A 55 12.70 -0.02 -5.75
C MET A 55 13.87 -0.77 -6.39
N VAL A 56 14.31 -0.33 -7.58
CA VAL A 56 15.45 -0.93 -8.28
C VAL A 56 16.75 -0.73 -7.50
N GLU A 57 17.04 0.49 -7.04
CA GLU A 57 18.24 0.75 -6.23
C GLU A 57 18.27 -0.09 -4.94
N VAL A 58 17.11 -0.27 -4.29
CA VAL A 58 16.99 -1.12 -3.10
C VAL A 58 17.17 -2.60 -3.47
N ALA A 59 16.60 -3.08 -4.56
CA ALA A 59 16.77 -4.45 -5.01
C ALA A 59 18.24 -4.77 -5.32
N GLU A 60 18.94 -3.87 -6.01
CA GLU A 60 20.39 -3.96 -6.27
C GLU A 60 21.20 -3.97 -4.96
N LYS A 61 20.81 -3.15 -3.98
CA LYS A 61 21.45 -3.13 -2.65
C LYS A 61 21.25 -4.44 -1.87
N ILE A 62 20.09 -5.06 -2.02
CA ILE A 62 19.74 -6.31 -1.32
C ILE A 62 20.33 -7.53 -2.05
N GLY A 63 20.50 -7.46 -3.36
CA GLY A 63 21.07 -8.54 -4.19
C GLY A 63 20.04 -9.50 -4.80
N ILE A 64 18.75 -9.15 -4.80
CA ILE A 64 17.69 -10.02 -5.37
C ILE A 64 16.71 -9.23 -6.25
N ASP A 65 16.14 -9.91 -7.25
CA ASP A 65 15.19 -9.33 -8.20
C ASP A 65 13.79 -9.09 -7.60
N ILE A 66 13.05 -8.18 -8.24
CA ILE A 66 11.66 -7.88 -7.90
C ILE A 66 10.73 -8.72 -8.78
N LYS A 67 9.97 -9.63 -8.16
CA LYS A 67 8.80 -10.24 -8.78
C LYS A 67 7.68 -9.20 -8.80
N THR A 68 7.42 -8.66 -9.99
CA THR A 68 6.30 -7.74 -10.23
C THR A 68 5.12 -8.52 -10.79
N VAL A 69 3.95 -8.38 -10.17
CA VAL A 69 2.66 -8.86 -10.69
C VAL A 69 1.76 -7.68 -10.94
N ARG A 70 0.99 -7.75 -12.03
CA ARG A 70 0.10 -6.69 -12.48
C ARG A 70 -1.22 -7.30 -12.94
N ASP A 71 -2.33 -6.79 -12.41
CA ASP A 71 -3.68 -7.15 -12.84
C ASP A 71 -3.98 -6.65 -14.26
N GLY A 72 -3.51 -5.44 -14.57
CA GLY A 72 -3.68 -4.79 -15.88
C GLY A 72 -4.61 -3.58 -15.78
N ARG A 73 -5.54 -3.59 -14.83
CA ARG A 73 -6.41 -2.45 -14.52
C ARG A 73 -5.74 -1.44 -13.58
N THR A 74 -6.17 -0.20 -13.70
CA THR A 74 -5.96 0.89 -12.75
C THR A 74 -7.03 0.86 -11.66
N PRO A 75 -6.81 1.53 -10.50
CA PRO A 75 -7.84 1.65 -9.49
C PRO A 75 -9.15 2.29 -9.98
N GLU A 76 -9.12 3.24 -10.92
CA GLU A 76 -10.34 3.82 -11.52
C GLU A 76 -11.15 2.76 -12.26
N GLU A 77 -10.51 1.97 -13.13
CA GLU A 77 -11.17 0.86 -13.84
C GLU A 77 -11.73 -0.18 -12.86
N VAL A 78 -11.04 -0.46 -11.74
CA VAL A 78 -11.58 -1.32 -10.68
C VAL A 78 -12.83 -0.70 -10.03
N PHE A 79 -12.86 0.61 -9.80
CA PHE A 79 -14.05 1.27 -9.25
C PHE A 79 -15.24 1.23 -10.22
N GLU A 80 -14.98 1.37 -11.51
CA GLU A 80 -15.98 1.22 -12.58
C GLU A 80 -16.53 -0.21 -12.62
N ASP A 81 -15.64 -1.21 -12.72
CA ASP A 81 -15.99 -2.64 -12.78
C ASP A 81 -16.79 -3.10 -11.56
N THR A 82 -16.35 -2.70 -10.37
CA THR A 82 -16.98 -3.10 -9.11
C THR A 82 -18.19 -2.24 -8.76
N ARG A 83 -18.48 -1.21 -9.56
CA ARG A 83 -19.51 -0.20 -9.31
C ARG A 83 -19.41 0.39 -7.91
N PHE A 84 -18.19 0.65 -7.46
CA PHE A 84 -17.89 1.09 -6.10
C PHE A 84 -16.73 2.10 -6.05
N LEU A 85 -17.03 3.36 -5.76
CA LEU A 85 -16.01 4.36 -5.46
C LEU A 85 -15.40 4.11 -4.07
N GLY A 86 -14.09 3.92 -4.03
CA GLY A 86 -13.34 3.73 -2.80
C GLY A 86 -13.39 4.94 -1.87
N ASN A 87 -13.19 4.69 -0.57
CA ASN A 87 -13.16 5.71 0.48
C ASN A 87 -12.21 5.29 1.62
N SER A 88 -12.11 6.10 2.68
CA SER A 88 -11.24 5.84 3.84
C SER A 88 -11.43 4.47 4.50
N ARG A 89 -12.62 3.87 4.42
CA ARG A 89 -12.94 2.57 5.01
C ARG A 89 -12.67 1.41 4.05
N LEU A 90 -13.15 1.49 2.82
CA LEU A 90 -13.09 0.39 1.85
C LEU A 90 -12.50 0.87 0.53
N ALA A 91 -11.50 0.13 0.04
CA ALA A 91 -10.84 0.39 -1.23
C ALA A 91 -10.70 -0.90 -2.04
N LYS A 92 -11.61 -1.11 -3.00
CA LYS A 92 -11.63 -2.30 -3.87
C LYS A 92 -10.35 -2.47 -4.68
N CYS A 93 -9.68 -1.37 -5.02
CA CYS A 93 -8.35 -1.42 -5.63
C CYS A 93 -7.32 -2.17 -4.77
N SER A 94 -7.39 -2.13 -3.43
CA SER A 94 -6.50 -2.93 -2.57
C SER A 94 -6.89 -4.40 -2.53
N SER A 95 -8.18 -4.71 -2.63
CA SER A 95 -8.67 -6.09 -2.68
C SER A 95 -8.24 -6.77 -3.98
N ASP A 96 -8.47 -6.11 -5.11
CA ASP A 96 -8.31 -6.73 -6.43
C ASP A 96 -6.87 -6.61 -6.93
N LEU A 97 -6.30 -5.40 -6.92
CA LEU A 97 -4.98 -5.16 -7.53
C LEU A 97 -3.82 -5.64 -6.64
N LYS A 98 -4.06 -5.81 -5.33
CA LYS A 98 -3.01 -6.23 -4.39
C LYS A 98 -3.30 -7.58 -3.76
N VAL A 99 -4.42 -7.73 -3.05
CA VAL A 99 -4.68 -8.95 -2.26
C VAL A 99 -4.95 -10.14 -3.18
N HIS A 100 -5.86 -10.02 -4.15
CA HIS A 100 -6.16 -11.11 -5.07
C HIS A 100 -4.92 -11.54 -5.86
N GLN A 101 -4.17 -10.59 -6.42
CA GLN A 101 -2.90 -10.86 -7.11
C GLN A 101 -1.86 -11.55 -6.20
N THR A 102 -1.81 -11.17 -4.92
CA THR A 102 -0.97 -11.86 -3.94
C THR A 102 -1.43 -13.31 -3.77
N MET A 103 -2.72 -13.54 -3.52
CA MET A 103 -3.26 -14.89 -3.28
C MET A 103 -3.00 -15.83 -4.46
N VAL A 104 -3.18 -15.36 -5.69
CA VAL A 104 -2.85 -16.14 -6.90
C VAL A 104 -1.38 -16.56 -6.87
N TYR A 105 -0.47 -15.61 -6.61
CA TYR A 105 0.95 -15.90 -6.53
C TYR A 105 1.32 -16.87 -5.40
N LEU A 106 0.66 -16.78 -4.24
CA LEU A 106 0.90 -17.70 -3.12
C LEU A 106 0.50 -19.13 -3.48
N GLU A 107 -0.62 -19.31 -4.17
CA GLU A 107 -1.07 -20.62 -4.62
C GLU A 107 -0.17 -21.19 -5.72
N GLU A 108 0.31 -20.36 -6.65
CA GLU A 108 1.33 -20.76 -7.64
C GLU A 108 2.61 -21.28 -6.95
N LEU A 109 3.09 -20.59 -5.91
CA LEU A 109 4.26 -21.04 -5.15
C LEU A 109 4.01 -22.38 -4.46
N ARG A 110 2.82 -22.54 -3.88
CA ARG A 110 2.39 -23.76 -3.20
C ARG A 110 2.27 -24.95 -4.15
N ASP A 111 1.80 -24.73 -5.37
CA ASP A 111 1.76 -25.73 -6.44
C ASP A 111 3.17 -26.17 -6.85
N ASN A 112 4.15 -25.27 -6.77
CA ASN A 112 5.55 -25.55 -7.05
C ASN A 112 6.32 -26.11 -5.83
N GLY A 113 5.62 -26.47 -4.74
CA GLY A 113 6.23 -27.10 -3.57
C GLY A 113 6.83 -26.14 -2.55
N PHE A 114 6.55 -24.83 -2.65
CA PHE A 114 7.02 -23.82 -1.69
C PHE A 114 5.95 -23.39 -0.68
N GLU A 115 6.36 -23.16 0.57
CA GLU A 115 5.52 -22.58 1.61
C GLU A 115 5.84 -21.09 1.77
N PRO A 116 4.96 -20.18 1.34
CA PRO A 116 5.21 -18.75 1.46
C PRO A 116 5.11 -18.27 2.91
N ILE A 117 6.06 -17.44 3.32
CA ILE A 117 6.06 -16.70 4.59
C ILE A 117 6.18 -15.22 4.26
N LEU A 118 5.15 -14.44 4.62
CA LEU A 118 5.03 -13.04 4.19
C LEU A 118 5.63 -12.10 5.22
N TYR A 119 6.47 -11.19 4.76
CA TYR A 119 7.11 -10.15 5.55
C TYR A 119 6.51 -8.79 5.20
N PHE A 120 6.02 -8.08 6.22
CA PHE A 120 5.40 -6.77 6.05
C PHE A 120 6.13 -5.67 6.84
N GLY A 121 6.30 -4.51 6.21
CA GLY A 121 6.79 -3.28 6.83
C GLY A 121 5.71 -2.55 7.64
N ILE A 122 5.23 -3.19 8.71
CA ILE A 122 4.20 -2.63 9.61
C ILE A 122 4.82 -2.34 10.98
N GLY A 123 4.71 -1.10 11.43
CA GLY A 123 5.24 -0.65 12.73
C GLY A 123 4.26 -0.84 13.89
N LYS A 124 4.74 -0.62 15.13
CA LYS A 124 3.94 -0.72 16.36
C LYS A 124 2.70 0.18 16.38
N HIS A 125 2.78 1.34 15.72
CA HIS A 125 1.69 2.31 15.63
C HIS A 125 0.53 1.85 14.73
N GLU A 126 0.71 0.77 13.97
CA GLU A 126 -0.28 0.24 13.01
C GLU A 126 -0.95 -1.07 13.50
N LYS A 127 -1.14 -1.24 14.81
CA LYS A 127 -1.68 -2.48 15.41
C LYS A 127 -2.92 -3.04 14.70
N ARG A 128 -3.92 -2.20 14.40
CA ARG A 128 -5.16 -2.61 13.71
C ARG A 128 -4.89 -3.18 12.32
N ARG A 129 -3.90 -2.63 11.61
CA ARG A 129 -3.51 -3.11 10.27
C ARG A 129 -2.82 -4.46 10.36
N ARG A 130 -1.94 -4.65 11.35
CA ARG A 130 -1.32 -5.94 11.63
C ARG A 130 -2.38 -7.02 11.86
N GLU A 131 -3.34 -6.76 12.74
CA GLU A 131 -4.43 -7.69 13.07
C GLU A 131 -5.29 -8.02 11.83
N GLY A 132 -5.59 -7.03 10.99
CA GLY A 132 -6.32 -7.25 9.73
C GLY A 132 -5.54 -8.10 8.72
N ILE A 133 -4.23 -7.91 8.63
CA ILE A 133 -3.35 -8.73 7.77
C ILE A 133 -3.27 -10.17 8.30
N GLU A 134 -3.07 -10.34 9.61
CA GLU A 134 -3.04 -11.67 10.25
C GLU A 134 -4.37 -12.42 10.00
N ALA A 135 -5.51 -11.75 10.22
CA ALA A 135 -6.82 -12.34 9.97
C ALA A 135 -7.01 -12.74 8.50
N LEU A 136 -6.58 -11.90 7.55
CA LEU A 136 -6.65 -12.18 6.12
C LEU A 136 -5.93 -13.49 5.76
N TYR A 137 -4.66 -13.60 6.12
CA TYR A 137 -3.82 -14.72 5.70
C TYR A 137 -3.99 -15.98 6.56
N ASN A 138 -4.66 -15.87 7.72
CA ASN A 138 -5.03 -17.04 8.52
C ASN A 138 -6.33 -17.71 8.06
N HIS A 139 -7.30 -16.95 7.57
CA HIS A 139 -8.68 -17.46 7.39
C HIS A 139 -9.22 -17.41 5.97
N PHE A 140 -8.71 -16.55 5.10
CA PHE A 140 -9.34 -16.28 3.79
C PHE A 140 -8.60 -16.94 2.63
N LEU A 141 -7.86 -18.01 2.91
CA LEU A 141 -7.20 -18.84 1.90
C LEU A 141 -8.09 -20.01 1.51
N LEU A 142 -7.99 -20.42 0.24
CA LEU A 142 -8.70 -21.60 -0.24
C LEU A 142 -8.15 -22.85 0.48
N PRO A 143 -9.02 -23.68 1.09
CA PRO A 143 -8.56 -24.91 1.72
C PRO A 143 -7.93 -25.82 0.67
N ARG A 144 -6.77 -26.42 0.99
CA ARG A 144 -6.12 -27.41 0.13
C ARG A 144 -6.37 -28.80 0.70
N ASN A 145 -6.86 -29.69 -0.15
CA ASN A 145 -7.23 -31.06 0.22
C ASN A 145 -8.24 -31.14 1.37
N GLY A 146 -9.12 -30.13 1.48
CA GLY A 146 -10.12 -30.06 2.55
C GLY A 146 -9.60 -29.52 3.89
N GLU A 147 -8.35 -29.06 3.96
CA GLU A 147 -7.74 -28.51 5.17
C GLU A 147 -7.39 -27.03 5.00
N GLU A 148 -7.63 -26.24 6.05
CA GLU A 148 -7.13 -24.87 6.13
C GLU A 148 -5.60 -24.89 6.26
N GLN A 149 -4.94 -24.13 5.40
CA GLN A 149 -3.49 -23.96 5.44
C GLN A 149 -3.15 -22.46 5.53
N PRO A 150 -3.21 -21.87 6.74
CA PRO A 150 -2.81 -20.49 7.01
C PRO A 150 -1.45 -20.13 6.41
N VAL A 151 -1.32 -18.91 5.89
CA VAL A 151 -0.03 -18.35 5.48
C VAL A 151 0.55 -17.56 6.63
N LYS A 152 1.79 -17.88 7.00
CA LYS A 152 2.48 -17.19 8.07
C LYS A 152 2.82 -15.76 7.67
N THR A 153 2.46 -14.80 8.52
CA THR A 153 2.83 -13.39 8.38
C THR A 153 3.84 -12.97 9.46
N VAL A 154 4.81 -12.13 9.10
CA VAL A 154 5.90 -11.66 9.96
C VAL A 154 5.99 -10.14 9.88
N PHE A 155 6.17 -9.49 11.03
CA PHE A 155 6.17 -8.02 11.15
C PHE A 155 7.40 -7.53 11.91
N PRO A 156 8.60 -7.52 11.27
CA PRO A 156 9.85 -7.24 11.98
C PRO A 156 9.87 -5.87 12.68
N LEU A 157 9.23 -4.85 12.08
CA LEU A 157 9.22 -3.50 12.66
C LEU A 157 8.31 -3.41 13.90
N TYR A 158 7.24 -4.21 13.96
CA TYR A 158 6.37 -4.31 15.13
C TYR A 158 7.09 -4.91 16.34
N GLU A 159 8.05 -5.82 16.10
CA GLU A 159 8.85 -6.47 17.15
C GLU A 159 10.05 -5.63 17.56
N SER A 160 10.54 -4.78 16.67
CA SER A 160 11.69 -3.91 16.90
C SER A 160 11.36 -2.60 17.63
N ASN A 161 12.39 -1.87 18.07
CA ASN A 161 12.27 -0.50 18.60
C ASN A 161 12.77 0.56 17.62
N ILE A 162 12.97 0.21 16.34
CA ILE A 162 13.46 1.16 15.34
C ILE A 162 12.32 2.09 14.90
N SER A 163 12.63 3.38 14.81
CA SER A 163 11.72 4.42 14.31
C SER A 163 11.78 4.54 12.79
N ASP A 164 10.73 5.12 12.20
CA ASP A 164 10.66 5.39 10.76
C ASP A 164 11.80 6.30 10.28
N ASP A 165 12.22 7.25 11.12
CA ASP A 165 13.33 8.17 10.80
C ASP A 165 14.68 7.48 10.87
N GLU A 166 14.88 6.56 11.81
CA GLU A 166 16.07 5.70 11.82
C GLU A 166 16.13 4.82 10.56
N ILE A 167 15.01 4.23 10.14
CA ILE A 167 14.94 3.47 8.88
C ILE A 167 15.34 4.35 7.68
N LYS A 168 14.76 5.55 7.57
CA LYS A 168 15.09 6.51 6.51
C LYS A 168 16.56 6.94 6.54
N ASN A 169 17.13 7.11 7.73
CA ASN A 169 18.54 7.44 7.90
C ASN A 169 19.44 6.30 7.44
N ILE A 170 19.15 5.04 7.80
CA ILE A 170 19.92 3.88 7.31
C ILE A 170 19.91 3.85 5.77
N ILE A 171 18.74 3.98 5.16
CA ILE A 171 18.61 3.97 3.69
C ILE A 171 19.43 5.10 3.05
N THR A 172 19.33 6.32 3.59
CA THR A 172 19.97 7.49 2.97
C THR A 172 21.46 7.63 3.28
N LYS A 173 21.90 7.22 4.47
CA LYS A 173 23.28 7.39 4.94
C LYS A 173 24.12 6.14 4.73
N ASP A 174 23.59 4.97 5.06
CA ASP A 174 24.35 3.72 5.05
C ASP A 174 24.25 3.02 3.71
N TRP A 175 23.07 3.08 3.06
CA TRP A 175 22.88 2.51 1.73
C TRP A 175 23.18 3.51 0.62
N ASN A 176 23.28 4.80 0.95
CA ASN A 176 23.46 5.89 -0.01
C ASN A 176 22.37 5.91 -1.10
N ILE A 177 21.14 5.55 -0.72
CA ILE A 177 19.96 5.50 -1.60
C ILE A 177 19.05 6.67 -1.26
N ARG A 178 18.63 7.43 -2.27
CA ARG A 178 17.64 8.50 -2.06
C ARG A 178 16.25 7.91 -1.87
N LEU A 179 15.54 8.40 -0.85
CA LEU A 179 14.13 8.05 -0.62
C LEU A 179 13.28 8.43 -1.85
N PRO A 180 12.07 7.85 -1.99
CA PRO A 180 11.10 8.30 -2.99
C PRO A 180 10.85 9.81 -2.91
N GLU A 181 10.77 10.47 -4.06
CA GLU A 181 10.55 11.92 -4.22
C GLU A 181 9.42 12.45 -3.33
N MET A 182 8.31 11.71 -3.23
CA MET A 182 7.15 12.05 -2.41
C MET A 182 7.48 12.33 -0.93
N TYR A 183 8.46 11.66 -0.33
CA TYR A 183 8.86 11.94 1.05
C TYR A 183 9.47 13.33 1.20
N TYR A 184 10.24 13.79 0.19
CA TYR A 184 10.82 15.14 0.20
C TYR A 184 9.78 16.23 -0.06
N LEU A 185 8.64 15.87 -0.65
CA LEU A 185 7.52 16.77 -0.89
C LEU A 185 6.56 16.87 0.30
N GLY A 186 6.76 16.08 1.36
CA GLY A 186 5.95 16.14 2.59
C GLY A 186 4.88 15.06 2.71
N PHE A 187 4.76 14.15 1.74
CA PHE A 187 3.86 13.01 1.87
C PHE A 187 4.39 12.02 2.92
N SER A 188 3.48 11.52 3.77
CA SER A 188 3.80 10.49 4.77
C SER A 188 4.17 9.14 4.14
N HIS A 189 3.66 8.87 2.94
CA HIS A 189 3.88 7.63 2.20
C HIS A 189 4.00 7.92 0.70
N ALA A 190 4.76 7.09 -0.02
CA ALA A 190 4.99 7.25 -1.46
C ALA A 190 3.96 6.51 -2.35
N ASN A 191 2.79 6.16 -1.82
CA ASN A 191 1.85 5.26 -2.52
C ASN A 191 0.90 6.01 -3.48
N CYS A 192 0.52 5.32 -4.56
CA CYS A 192 -0.53 5.73 -5.51
C CYS A 192 -0.33 7.12 -6.14
N GLY A 193 0.90 7.65 -6.14
CA GLY A 193 1.18 9.00 -6.64
C GLY A 193 0.40 10.09 -5.90
N GLY A 194 -0.01 9.83 -4.65
CA GLY A 194 -0.87 10.73 -3.88
C GLY A 194 -2.37 10.62 -4.18
N ARG A 195 -2.80 9.75 -5.10
CA ARG A 195 -4.23 9.59 -5.51
C ARG A 195 -5.02 8.56 -4.69
N CYS A 196 -4.54 8.27 -3.49
CA CYS A 196 -5.14 7.24 -2.65
C CYS A 196 -6.55 7.66 -2.19
N VAL A 197 -7.58 6.93 -2.63
CA VAL A 197 -8.98 7.12 -2.20
C VAL A 197 -9.22 6.89 -0.70
N ARG A 198 -8.21 6.39 0.03
CA ARG A 198 -8.27 6.31 1.49
C ARG A 198 -7.75 7.55 2.20
N GLY A 199 -7.17 8.50 1.46
CA GLY A 199 -6.68 9.76 1.98
C GLY A 199 -7.80 10.61 2.57
N GLY A 200 -7.53 11.24 3.71
CA GLY A 200 -8.42 12.22 4.33
C GLY A 200 -8.28 13.62 3.74
N PHE A 201 -8.95 14.59 4.37
CA PHE A 201 -8.90 16.00 3.97
C PHE A 201 -7.46 16.54 3.87
N ASN A 202 -6.64 16.32 4.91
CA ASN A 202 -5.24 16.79 4.93
C ASN A 202 -4.40 16.21 3.78
N HIS A 203 -4.61 14.93 3.44
CA HIS A 203 -3.96 14.27 2.32
C HIS A 203 -4.33 14.92 0.99
N TYR A 204 -5.63 15.14 0.75
CA TYR A 204 -6.11 15.76 -0.50
C TYR A 204 -5.77 17.25 -0.60
N LYS A 205 -5.73 17.98 0.52
CA LYS A 205 -5.21 19.35 0.57
C LYS A 205 -3.74 19.38 0.15
N HIS A 206 -2.92 18.53 0.75
CA HIS A 206 -1.49 18.46 0.43
C HIS A 206 -1.25 18.05 -1.03
N LEU A 207 -2.06 17.12 -1.56
CA LEU A 207 -2.05 16.77 -2.99
C LEU A 207 -2.36 17.99 -3.86
N TYR A 208 -3.39 18.78 -3.53
CA TYR A 208 -3.74 19.98 -4.29
C TYR A 208 -2.64 21.04 -4.25
N GLU A 209 -2.05 21.28 -3.09
CA GLU A 209 -0.96 22.25 -2.90
C GLU A 209 0.33 21.83 -3.64
N THR A 210 0.61 20.53 -3.71
CA THR A 210 1.83 20.01 -4.34
C THR A 210 1.66 19.80 -5.84
N TRP A 211 0.57 19.17 -6.25
CA TRP A 211 0.28 18.76 -7.63
C TRP A 211 -1.19 19.02 -8.00
N PRO A 212 -1.57 20.28 -8.28
CA PRO A 212 -2.94 20.65 -8.59
C PRO A 212 -3.53 19.83 -9.74
N SER A 213 -2.76 19.54 -10.79
CA SER A 213 -3.24 18.74 -11.93
C SER A 213 -3.65 17.32 -11.53
N VAL A 214 -2.89 16.67 -10.64
CA VAL A 214 -3.17 15.31 -10.16
C VAL A 214 -4.41 15.30 -9.25
N TYR A 215 -4.62 16.37 -8.48
CA TYR A 215 -5.87 16.56 -7.75
C TYR A 215 -7.07 16.68 -8.71
N ILE A 216 -6.94 17.48 -9.77
CA ILE A 216 -8.01 17.67 -10.75
C ILE A 216 -8.34 16.35 -11.46
N GLU A 217 -7.37 15.51 -11.81
CA GLU A 217 -7.62 14.16 -12.33
C GLU A 217 -8.51 13.32 -11.39
N GLN A 218 -8.30 13.44 -10.06
CA GLN A 218 -9.13 12.74 -9.07
C GLN A 218 -10.53 13.35 -8.93
N GLU A 219 -10.66 14.67 -9.03
CA GLU A 219 -11.96 15.35 -9.09
C GLU A 219 -12.77 14.88 -10.31
N GLU A 220 -12.12 14.79 -11.47
CA GLU A 220 -12.75 14.34 -12.71
C GLU A 220 -13.17 12.86 -12.64
N MET A 221 -12.31 11.99 -12.10
CA MET A 221 -12.65 10.59 -11.83
C MET A 221 -13.85 10.47 -10.88
N GLU A 222 -13.86 11.23 -9.78
CA GLU A 222 -14.99 11.23 -8.84
C GLU A 222 -16.27 11.69 -9.55
N SER A 223 -16.20 12.72 -10.42
CA SER A 223 -17.33 13.19 -11.21
C SER A 223 -17.86 12.11 -12.16
N ARG A 224 -16.99 11.45 -12.92
CA ARG A 224 -17.38 10.35 -13.84
C ARG A 224 -18.08 9.21 -13.10
N LEU A 225 -17.51 8.76 -11.99
CA LEU A 225 -18.10 7.69 -11.18
C LEU A 225 -19.42 8.12 -10.54
N ARG A 226 -19.58 9.38 -10.13
CA ARG A 226 -20.85 9.92 -9.63
C ARG A 226 -21.95 9.94 -10.68
N GLU A 227 -21.63 10.30 -11.93
CA GLU A 227 -22.60 10.25 -13.03
C GLU A 227 -23.16 8.83 -13.24
N GLN A 228 -22.34 7.80 -13.00
CA GLN A 228 -22.71 6.39 -13.17
C GLN A 228 -23.36 5.75 -11.93
N LEU A 229 -22.90 6.12 -10.73
CA LEU A 229 -23.23 5.44 -9.46
C LEU A 229 -24.15 6.26 -8.54
N GLY A 230 -24.41 7.53 -8.86
CA GLY A 230 -25.21 8.44 -8.05
C GLY A 230 -24.38 9.14 -6.97
N ASP A 231 -24.95 9.30 -5.78
CA ASP A 231 -24.37 10.14 -4.72
C ASP A 231 -23.23 9.45 -3.93
N VAL A 232 -22.14 9.13 -4.64
CA VAL A 232 -20.91 8.54 -4.08
C VAL A 232 -19.78 9.56 -3.98
N THR A 233 -18.99 9.56 -2.91
CA THR A 233 -17.83 10.45 -2.77
C THR A 233 -16.68 9.75 -2.06
N ILE A 234 -15.46 10.24 -2.31
CA ILE A 234 -14.26 9.83 -1.58
C ILE A 234 -14.29 10.38 -0.16
N LEU A 235 -14.57 11.68 -0.02
CA LEU A 235 -14.61 12.37 1.26
C LEU A 235 -16.03 12.44 1.83
N LYS A 236 -16.13 12.49 3.16
CA LYS A 236 -17.37 12.76 3.88
C LYS A 236 -17.12 13.84 4.92
N ARG A 237 -18.04 14.79 5.05
CA ARG A 237 -18.01 15.81 6.10
C ARG A 237 -19.26 15.68 6.95
N ASN A 238 -19.08 15.54 8.27
CA ASN A 238 -20.18 15.36 9.21
C ASN A 238 -21.15 14.23 8.80
N GLY A 239 -20.59 13.13 8.28
CA GLY A 239 -21.33 11.96 7.80
C GLY A 239 -22.00 12.12 6.43
N LYS A 240 -21.98 13.31 5.81
CA LYS A 240 -22.59 13.57 4.51
C LYS A 240 -21.54 13.50 3.38
N PRO A 241 -21.95 13.11 2.15
CA PRO A 241 -21.10 13.19 0.97
C PRO A 241 -20.54 14.61 0.81
N PHE A 242 -19.26 14.69 0.46
CA PHE A 242 -18.56 15.94 0.22
C PHE A 242 -17.52 15.71 -0.87
N THR A 243 -17.75 16.26 -2.05
CA THR A 243 -16.92 16.00 -3.23
C THR A 243 -15.56 16.69 -3.14
N LEU A 244 -14.58 16.18 -3.88
CA LEU A 244 -13.30 16.85 -4.11
C LEU A 244 -13.52 18.21 -4.77
N GLN A 245 -14.49 18.34 -5.69
CA GLN A 245 -14.81 19.63 -6.28
C GLN A 245 -15.28 20.67 -5.24
N GLU A 246 -16.20 20.28 -4.35
CA GLU A 246 -16.64 21.15 -3.26
C GLU A 246 -15.47 21.49 -2.34
N TYR A 247 -14.62 20.51 -2.03
CA TYR A 247 -13.46 20.73 -1.18
C TYR A 247 -12.47 21.72 -1.80
N ARG A 248 -12.11 21.54 -3.08
CA ARG A 248 -11.25 22.48 -3.81
C ARG A 248 -11.83 23.88 -3.85
N LYS A 249 -13.13 24.03 -4.16
CA LYS A 249 -13.81 25.34 -4.16
C LYS A 249 -13.73 26.03 -2.79
N GLU A 250 -13.68 25.28 -1.69
CA GLU A 250 -13.42 25.85 -0.36
C GLU A 250 -11.96 26.23 -0.15
N LEU A 251 -11.01 25.38 -0.57
CA LEU A 251 -9.58 25.67 -0.51
C LEU A 251 -9.23 26.94 -1.30
N ASP A 252 -9.87 27.15 -2.46
CA ASP A 252 -9.71 28.33 -3.31
C ASP A 252 -10.30 29.62 -2.69
N LYS A 253 -11.28 29.50 -1.77
CA LYS A 253 -12.04 30.65 -1.23
C LYS A 253 -11.42 31.31 -0.01
N ASP A 254 -10.52 30.68 0.75
CA ASP A 254 -9.95 31.36 1.92
C ASP A 254 -8.61 30.81 2.47
N SER A 255 -7.64 31.72 2.62
CA SER A 255 -6.30 31.53 3.22
C SER A 255 -6.29 31.28 4.75
N GLU A 256 -7.44 31.38 5.42
CA GLU A 256 -7.59 31.16 6.88
C GLU A 256 -8.58 30.01 7.23
N ILE A 257 -9.65 29.78 6.45
CA ILE A 257 -10.59 28.67 6.69
C ILE A 257 -9.94 27.31 6.37
N ALA A 258 -9.06 27.27 5.36
CA ALA A 258 -8.22 26.11 5.07
C ALA A 258 -7.27 25.72 6.21
N LYS A 259 -7.00 26.63 7.18
CA LYS A 259 -6.19 26.34 8.37
C LYS A 259 -6.98 25.68 9.51
N LYS A 260 -8.28 25.98 9.66
CA LYS A 260 -9.13 25.41 10.73
C LYS A 260 -9.67 23.99 10.45
N LEU A 261 -9.80 23.60 9.19
CA LEU A 261 -10.23 22.24 8.80
C LEU A 261 -9.18 21.14 9.09
N VAL A 262 -7.96 21.54 9.45
CA VAL A 262 -6.77 20.67 9.58
C VAL A 262 -6.81 19.77 10.82
N GLU A 263 -7.60 20.12 11.85
CA GLU A 263 -7.45 19.51 13.18
C GLU A 263 -8.15 18.16 13.38
N GLU A 264 -9.16 17.77 12.58
CA GLU A 264 -10.05 16.68 13.03
C GLU A 264 -9.96 15.32 12.35
N ASN A 265 -9.24 15.11 11.24
CA ASN A 265 -9.27 13.79 10.58
C ASN A 265 -7.99 13.42 9.83
N ASP A 266 -6.89 13.21 10.56
CA ASP A 266 -5.74 12.49 10.02
C ASP A 266 -6.04 10.98 10.02
N VAL A 267 -6.58 10.50 8.91
CA VAL A 267 -6.62 9.07 8.62
C VAL A 267 -5.42 8.79 7.72
N PRO A 268 -4.38 8.10 8.21
CA PRO A 268 -3.24 7.76 7.37
C PRO A 268 -3.75 6.95 6.16
N CYS A 269 -3.38 7.37 4.94
CA CYS A 269 -3.67 6.61 3.73
C CYS A 269 -2.84 5.33 3.77
N VAL A 270 -3.48 4.22 4.14
CA VAL A 270 -2.78 2.94 4.26
C VAL A 270 -3.53 1.85 3.51
N CYS A 271 -2.83 1.17 2.60
CA CYS A 271 -3.38 0.03 1.88
C CYS A 271 -3.47 -1.19 2.82
N HIS A 272 -4.69 -1.65 3.11
CA HIS A 272 -4.97 -2.91 3.76
C HIS A 272 -6.28 -3.48 3.23
N TYR A 273 -6.45 -4.80 3.32
CA TYR A 273 -7.73 -5.46 3.04
C TYR A 273 -8.78 -4.97 4.04
N ALA A 274 -9.97 -4.63 3.53
CA ALA A 274 -11.10 -4.16 4.32
C ALA A 274 -12.31 -5.07 4.07
#